data_AF-A0A7K4NVK7-F1
#
_entry.id   AF-A0A7K4NVK7-F1
#
_cell.length_a   1.000
_cell.length_b   1.000
_cell.length_c   1.000
_cell.angle_alpha   90.00
_cell.angle_beta   90.00
_cell.angle_gamma   90.00
#
_symmetry.space_group_name_H-M   'P 1'
#
loop_
_entity.id
_entity.type
_entity.pdbx_description
1 polymer ?
#
loop_
_entity_poly.entity_id
_entity_poly.type
_entity_poly.pdbx_seq_one_letter_code
_entity_poly.pdbx_strand_id
1 'polypeptide(L)'
;MILHFIFVVKEEDREKRQFEYEYVQKMSQFYKVWIKEKFGKDYEIKCDEMITKPRSFFQRLDTHTLLRDHEQRGKDIYHFYLTHFRPFWTDCAGCEGYHAENFGMIFWQPFKESNDTLFLAEKNCTTVSHELLHELLRISKHKKFIQDVHDIWTKHLFEQLEFEQYGEDFQKTDDKPMFLTMDTSELNIKNNLSN
;
A
#
# COMPACT_ATOMS: atom_id res chain seq x y z
N MET A 1 -7.80 10.51 -10.95
CA MET A 1 -6.77 9.49 -11.26
C MET A 1 -7.31 8.13 -10.85
N ILE A 2 -6.85 7.03 -11.44
CA ILE A 2 -7.27 5.68 -11.01
C ILE A 2 -6.15 5.08 -10.14
N LEU A 3 -6.51 4.56 -8.97
CA LEU A 3 -5.66 3.75 -8.11
C LEU A 3 -6.23 2.34 -8.09
N HIS A 4 -5.47 1.38 -8.59
CA HIS A 4 -5.88 0.01 -8.77
C HIS A 4 -5.08 -0.91 -7.85
N PHE A 5 -5.71 -1.37 -6.77
CA PHE A 5 -5.15 -2.39 -5.90
C PHE A 5 -5.30 -3.78 -6.53
N ILE A 6 -4.21 -4.52 -6.60
CA ILE A 6 -4.15 -5.83 -7.23
C ILE A 6 -3.66 -6.82 -6.18
N PHE A 7 -4.56 -7.67 -5.68
CA PHE A 7 -4.21 -8.72 -4.73
C PHE A 7 -3.63 -9.91 -5.48
N VAL A 8 -2.32 -10.12 -5.35
CA VAL A 8 -1.63 -11.21 -6.04
C VAL A 8 -1.69 -12.45 -5.17
N VAL A 9 -2.36 -13.48 -5.65
CA VAL A 9 -2.66 -14.70 -4.89
C VAL A 9 -2.33 -15.95 -5.70
N LYS A 10 -1.81 -16.97 -5.02
CA LYS A 10 -1.60 -18.28 -5.64
C LYS A 10 -2.93 -18.98 -5.84
N GLU A 11 -3.09 -19.67 -6.96
CA GLU A 11 -4.32 -20.41 -7.28
C GLU A 11 -4.70 -21.38 -6.15
N GLU A 12 -3.72 -22.09 -5.58
CA GLU A 12 -3.91 -23.04 -4.48
C GLU A 12 -4.29 -22.41 -3.12
N ASP A 13 -4.07 -21.10 -2.96
CA ASP A 13 -4.33 -20.37 -1.72
C ASP A 13 -5.54 -19.44 -1.82
N ARG A 14 -6.12 -19.28 -3.01
CA ARG A 14 -7.18 -18.30 -3.29
C ARG A 14 -8.35 -18.40 -2.30
N GLU A 15 -8.91 -19.59 -2.13
CA GLU A 15 -10.05 -19.81 -1.21
C GLU A 15 -9.68 -19.52 0.25
N LYS A 16 -8.46 -19.89 0.67
CA LYS A 16 -7.99 -19.70 2.05
C LYS A 16 -7.72 -18.24 2.39
N ARG A 17 -7.39 -17.43 1.36
CA ARG A 17 -7.03 -16.02 1.49
C ARG A 17 -8.17 -15.07 1.15
N GLN A 18 -9.39 -15.59 1.00
CA GLN A 18 -10.58 -14.80 0.69
C GLN A 18 -10.85 -13.69 1.73
N PHE A 19 -10.66 -14.00 3.03
CA PHE A 19 -10.78 -13.01 4.10
C PHE A 19 -9.82 -11.83 3.92
N GLU A 20 -8.59 -12.08 3.48
CA GLU A 20 -7.60 -11.03 3.23
C GLU A 20 -8.00 -10.20 2.02
N TYR A 21 -8.55 -10.82 0.98
CA TYR A 21 -9.05 -10.09 -0.17
C TYR A 21 -10.23 -9.19 0.19
N GLU A 22 -11.16 -9.64 1.04
CA GLU A 22 -12.24 -8.81 1.58
C GLU A 22 -11.69 -7.63 2.41
N TYR A 23 -10.64 -7.87 3.21
CA TYR A 23 -9.95 -6.82 3.93
C TYR A 23 -9.33 -5.80 2.96
N VAL A 24 -8.64 -6.26 1.90
CA VAL A 24 -8.05 -5.40 0.87
C VAL A 24 -9.12 -4.57 0.17
N GLN A 25 -10.30 -5.12 -0.11
CA GLN A 25 -11.40 -4.36 -0.69
C GLN A 25 -11.82 -3.22 0.24
N LYS A 26 -12.00 -3.46 1.54
CA LYS A 26 -12.31 -2.40 2.53
C LYS A 26 -11.18 -1.38 2.64
N MET A 27 -9.94 -1.84 2.75
CA MET A 27 -8.73 -1.02 2.82
C MET A 27 -8.58 -0.12 1.59
N SER A 28 -8.91 -0.60 0.40
CA SER A 28 -8.85 0.19 -0.84
C SER A 28 -9.80 1.39 -0.79
N GLN A 29 -11.00 1.21 -0.23
CA GLN A 29 -11.97 2.30 -0.04
C GLN A 29 -11.53 3.24 1.08
N PHE A 30 -10.95 2.71 2.15
CA PHE A 30 -10.32 3.53 3.19
C PHE A 30 -9.27 4.48 2.59
N TYR A 31 -8.33 3.96 1.79
CA TYR A 31 -7.30 4.80 1.17
C TYR A 31 -7.88 5.85 0.21
N LYS A 32 -9.02 5.59 -0.44
CA LYS A 32 -9.73 6.64 -1.20
C LYS A 32 -10.05 7.85 -0.32
N VAL A 33 -10.63 7.60 0.85
CA VAL A 33 -11.04 8.64 1.80
C VAL A 33 -9.82 9.33 2.37
N TRP A 34 -8.84 8.54 2.83
CA TRP A 34 -7.59 9.07 3.40
C TRP A 34 -6.82 9.94 2.40
N ILE A 35 -6.65 9.49 1.15
CA ILE A 35 -5.96 10.29 0.11
C ILE A 35 -6.71 11.61 -0.15
N LYS A 36 -8.03 11.56 -0.22
CA LYS A 36 -8.86 12.75 -0.43
C LYS A 36 -8.74 13.73 0.73
N GLU A 37 -8.76 13.26 1.96
CA GLU A 37 -8.64 14.09 3.16
C GLU A 37 -7.24 14.72 3.28
N LYS A 38 -6.18 13.92 3.14
CA LYS A 38 -4.80 14.34 3.37
C LYS A 38 -4.21 15.15 2.23
N PHE A 39 -4.56 14.80 0.98
CA PHE A 39 -3.94 15.36 -0.22
C PHE A 39 -4.91 16.10 -1.14
N GLY A 40 -6.21 16.10 -0.84
CA GLY A 40 -7.22 16.75 -1.71
C GLY A 40 -7.39 16.09 -3.07
N LYS A 41 -6.87 14.86 -3.26
CA LYS A 41 -6.92 14.14 -4.54
C LYS A 41 -8.05 13.12 -4.55
N ASP A 42 -8.92 13.21 -5.55
CA ASP A 42 -10.01 12.26 -5.74
C ASP A 42 -9.57 11.13 -6.69
N TYR A 43 -9.43 9.92 -6.14
CA TYR A 43 -9.09 8.72 -6.89
C TYR A 43 -10.33 7.86 -7.13
N GLU A 44 -10.46 7.35 -8.34
CA GLU A 44 -11.29 6.19 -8.60
C GLU A 44 -10.53 4.94 -8.15
N ILE A 45 -11.12 4.16 -7.25
CA ILE A 45 -10.52 2.92 -6.75
C ILE A 45 -11.01 1.74 -7.57
N LYS A 46 -10.05 0.92 -8.02
CA LYS A 46 -10.29 -0.43 -8.51
C LYS A 46 -9.59 -1.43 -7.60
N CYS A 47 -10.18 -2.61 -7.45
CA CYS A 47 -9.62 -3.67 -6.63
C CYS A 47 -9.93 -5.02 -7.28
N ASP A 48 -8.91 -5.76 -7.69
CA ASP A 48 -9.05 -7.10 -8.29
C ASP A 48 -8.00 -8.09 -7.77
N GLU A 49 -8.13 -9.34 -8.21
CA GLU A 49 -7.16 -10.40 -7.92
C GLU A 49 -6.30 -10.68 -9.16
N MET A 50 -5.01 -10.86 -8.96
CA MET A 50 -4.12 -11.47 -9.95
C MET A 50 -3.77 -12.89 -9.51
N ILE A 51 -4.41 -13.88 -10.14
CA ILE A 51 -4.20 -15.30 -9.82
C ILE A 51 -2.91 -15.78 -10.47
N THR A 52 -1.97 -16.24 -9.65
CA THR A 52 -0.71 -16.82 -10.10
C THR A 52 -0.79 -18.33 -10.06
N LYS A 53 -0.59 -18.98 -11.22
CA LYS A 53 -0.52 -20.44 -11.31
C LYS A 53 0.70 -21.00 -10.58
N PRO A 54 0.65 -22.25 -10.11
CA PRO A 54 1.83 -22.96 -9.61
C PRO A 54 2.93 -22.96 -10.68
N ARG A 55 4.14 -22.54 -10.31
CA ARG A 55 5.29 -22.49 -11.21
C ARG A 55 6.46 -23.27 -10.61
N SER A 56 7.30 -23.85 -11.46
CA SER A 56 8.52 -24.52 -10.99
C SER A 56 9.45 -23.52 -10.30
N PHE A 57 10.37 -23.99 -9.45
CA PHE A 57 11.30 -23.13 -8.69
C PHE A 57 12.08 -22.12 -9.56
N PHE A 58 12.33 -22.45 -10.83
CA PHE A 58 13.03 -21.60 -11.81
C PHE A 58 12.13 -20.59 -12.53
N GLN A 59 10.81 -20.68 -12.35
CA GLN A 59 9.81 -19.81 -12.97
C GLN A 59 9.14 -18.90 -11.93
N ARG A 60 9.87 -18.48 -10.89
CA ARG A 60 9.34 -17.58 -9.85
C ARG A 60 8.68 -16.37 -10.47
N LEU A 61 7.50 -16.01 -9.96
CA LEU A 61 6.92 -14.71 -10.28
C LEU A 61 7.91 -13.65 -9.83
N ASP A 62 8.27 -12.77 -10.75
CA ASP A 62 9.25 -11.74 -10.53
C ASP A 62 8.65 -10.37 -10.86
N THR A 63 9.39 -9.33 -10.52
CA THR A 63 9.03 -7.94 -10.82
C THR A 63 8.76 -7.74 -12.31
N HIS A 64 9.43 -8.47 -13.22
CA HIS A 64 9.19 -8.38 -14.66
C HIS A 64 7.76 -8.81 -15.07
N THR A 65 7.21 -9.85 -14.42
CA THR A 65 5.82 -10.25 -14.65
C THR A 65 4.83 -9.15 -14.26
N LEU A 66 5.06 -8.49 -13.11
CA LEU A 66 4.22 -7.38 -12.64
C LEU A 66 4.37 -6.14 -13.52
N LEU A 67 5.60 -5.82 -13.96
CA LEU A 67 5.84 -4.72 -14.88
C LEU A 67 5.08 -4.93 -16.19
N ARG A 68 5.14 -6.13 -16.78
CA ARG A 68 4.38 -6.44 -17.99
C ARG A 68 2.87 -6.30 -17.78
N ASP A 69 2.34 -6.78 -16.66
CA ASP A 69 0.93 -6.62 -16.30
C ASP A 69 0.55 -5.14 -16.14
N HIS A 70 1.38 -4.35 -15.45
CA HIS A 70 1.24 -2.90 -15.32
C HIS A 70 1.19 -2.20 -16.70
N GLU A 71 2.09 -2.54 -17.61
CA GLU A 71 2.10 -1.98 -18.97
C GLU A 71 0.81 -2.32 -19.74
N GLN A 72 0.30 -3.54 -19.59
CA GLN A 72 -0.92 -4.01 -20.26
C GLN A 72 -2.18 -3.35 -19.71
N ARG A 73 -2.22 -3.06 -18.41
CA ARG A 73 -3.35 -2.42 -17.74
C ARG A 73 -3.38 -0.90 -17.96
N GLY A 74 -2.26 -0.31 -18.37
CA GLY A 74 -2.15 1.09 -18.79
C GLY A 74 -1.30 1.92 -17.83
N LYS A 75 -0.28 2.59 -18.37
CA LYS A 75 0.74 3.33 -17.60
C LYS A 75 0.21 4.59 -16.89
N ASP A 76 -0.97 5.08 -17.27
CA ASP A 76 -1.62 6.23 -16.65
C ASP A 76 -2.45 5.88 -15.41
N ILE A 77 -2.56 4.57 -15.10
CA ILE A 77 -3.23 4.06 -13.90
C ILE A 77 -2.16 3.74 -12.87
N TYR A 78 -2.36 4.23 -11.64
CA TYR A 78 -1.50 3.84 -10.53
C TYR A 78 -1.87 2.41 -10.09
N HIS A 79 -1.02 1.44 -10.42
CA HIS A 79 -1.18 0.04 -10.03
C HIS A 79 -0.44 -0.24 -8.73
N PHE A 80 -1.14 -0.82 -7.76
CA PHE A 80 -0.59 -1.16 -6.45
C PHE A 80 -0.72 -2.65 -6.19
N TYR A 81 0.40 -3.38 -6.25
CA TYR A 81 0.46 -4.83 -6.15
C TYR A 81 0.69 -5.29 -4.71
N LEU A 82 -0.20 -6.13 -4.20
CA LEU A 82 -0.08 -6.75 -2.88
C LEU A 82 0.42 -8.19 -3.09
N THR A 83 1.73 -8.41 -3.00
CA THR A 83 2.38 -9.64 -3.47
C THR A 83 2.64 -10.67 -2.39
N HIS A 84 2.52 -11.96 -2.73
CA HIS A 84 2.91 -13.08 -1.85
C HIS A 84 4.42 -13.39 -1.86
N PHE A 85 5.22 -12.52 -2.47
CA PHE A 85 6.68 -12.60 -2.53
C PHE A 85 7.29 -11.22 -2.35
N ARG A 86 8.52 -11.17 -1.85
CA ARG A 86 9.25 -9.92 -1.64
C ARG A 86 9.79 -9.38 -2.96
N PRO A 87 9.83 -8.05 -3.16
CA PRO A 87 10.60 -7.49 -4.26
C PRO A 87 12.08 -7.86 -4.11
N PHE A 88 12.77 -8.07 -5.23
CA PHE A 88 14.20 -8.38 -5.22
C PHE A 88 15.07 -7.20 -4.76
N TRP A 89 14.53 -5.99 -4.83
CA TRP A 89 15.14 -4.74 -4.41
C TRP A 89 14.07 -3.91 -3.71
N THR A 90 14.37 -3.41 -2.52
CA THR A 90 13.52 -2.45 -1.81
C THR A 90 14.12 -1.06 -1.96
N ASP A 91 13.26 -0.04 -2.00
CA ASP A 91 13.63 1.38 -2.01
C ASP A 91 13.90 1.92 -0.60
N CYS A 92 13.28 1.32 0.42
CA CYS A 92 13.43 1.68 1.82
C CYS A 92 13.91 0.49 2.66
N ALA A 93 14.83 0.75 3.60
CA ALA A 93 15.29 -0.26 4.55
C ALA A 93 14.19 -0.52 5.58
N GLY A 94 13.80 -1.80 5.74
CA GLY A 94 12.74 -2.20 6.67
C GLY A 94 11.31 -2.02 6.16
N CYS A 95 11.12 -1.40 4.98
CA CYS A 95 9.88 -1.49 4.21
C CYS A 95 10.02 -2.65 3.21
N GLU A 96 9.14 -3.64 3.25
CA GLU A 96 9.17 -4.76 2.29
C GLU A 96 8.42 -4.37 1.00
N GLY A 97 8.72 -3.18 0.47
CA GLY A 97 8.03 -2.54 -0.65
C GLY A 97 8.96 -2.04 -1.76
N TYR A 98 8.34 -1.61 -2.87
CA TYR A 98 8.99 -0.97 -4.00
C TYR A 98 8.02 -0.04 -4.73
N HIS A 99 8.44 1.19 -4.98
CA HIS A 99 7.73 2.19 -5.75
C HIS A 99 8.46 2.58 -7.05
N ALA A 100 7.67 2.93 -8.05
CA ALA A 100 8.06 3.62 -9.26
C ALA A 100 6.88 4.49 -9.75
N GLU A 101 7.05 5.25 -10.82
CA GLU A 101 5.96 6.07 -11.38
C GLU A 101 4.74 5.21 -11.73
N ASN A 102 3.58 5.55 -11.13
CA ASN A 102 2.33 4.81 -11.28
C ASN A 102 2.42 3.30 -10.96
N PHE A 103 3.44 2.88 -10.19
CA PHE A 103 3.63 1.50 -9.79
C PHE A 103 4.05 1.43 -8.32
N GLY A 104 3.32 0.66 -7.53
CA GLY A 104 3.69 0.34 -6.15
C GLY A 104 3.55 -1.15 -5.94
N MET A 105 4.41 -1.73 -5.12
CA MET A 105 4.23 -3.09 -4.65
C MET A 105 4.69 -3.24 -3.22
N ILE A 106 4.01 -4.10 -2.47
CA ILE A 106 4.48 -4.54 -1.14
C ILE A 106 4.42 -6.05 -1.06
N PHE A 107 5.30 -6.63 -0.27
CA PHE A 107 5.08 -7.98 0.24
C PHE A 107 3.92 -7.98 1.22
N TRP A 108 2.77 -8.48 0.77
CA TRP A 108 1.61 -8.68 1.62
C TRP A 108 1.87 -9.84 2.57
N GLN A 109 2.02 -9.52 3.85
CA GLN A 109 2.22 -10.51 4.90
C GLN A 109 0.89 -11.21 5.18
N PRO A 110 0.80 -12.54 4.95
CA PRO A 110 -0.40 -13.26 5.27
C PRO A 110 -0.57 -13.33 6.79
N PHE A 111 -1.82 -13.31 7.27
CA PHE A 111 -2.08 -13.48 8.69
C PHE A 111 -1.60 -14.85 9.19
N LYS A 112 -1.17 -14.94 10.46
CA LYS A 112 -0.65 -16.17 11.07
C LYS A 112 -1.70 -16.96 11.87
N GLU A 113 -2.67 -16.28 12.48
CA GLU A 113 -3.76 -16.86 13.27
C GLU A 113 -5.11 -16.18 12.95
N SER A 114 -6.21 -16.90 13.11
CA SER A 114 -7.51 -16.57 12.47
C SER A 114 -8.04 -15.17 12.80
N ASN A 115 -8.28 -14.38 11.74
CA ASN A 115 -9.05 -13.14 11.69
C ASN A 115 -8.53 -11.97 12.54
N ASP A 116 -7.21 -11.85 12.75
CA ASP A 116 -6.66 -10.64 13.37
C ASP A 116 -6.43 -9.53 12.35
N THR A 117 -7.45 -8.66 12.21
CA THR A 117 -7.37 -7.45 11.38
C THR A 117 -6.32 -6.47 11.86
N LEU A 118 -5.92 -6.51 13.15
CA LEU A 118 -4.88 -5.65 13.69
C LEU A 118 -3.52 -5.98 13.08
N PHE A 119 -3.18 -7.27 12.96
CA PHE A 119 -1.96 -7.69 12.27
C PHE A 119 -1.92 -7.18 10.82
N LEU A 120 -3.04 -7.26 10.09
CA LEU A 120 -3.12 -6.74 8.72
C LEU A 120 -2.94 -5.22 8.69
N ALA A 121 -3.52 -4.49 9.64
CA ALA A 121 -3.33 -3.05 9.75
C ALA A 121 -1.87 -2.70 10.04
N GLU A 122 -1.26 -3.34 11.04
CA GLU A 122 0.11 -3.05 11.51
C GLU A 122 1.17 -3.41 10.48
N LYS A 123 1.00 -4.52 9.77
CA LYS A 123 2.02 -5.04 8.84
C LYS A 123 1.78 -4.64 7.40
N ASN A 124 0.53 -4.58 6.96
CA ASN A 124 0.24 -4.32 5.56
C ASN A 124 -0.21 -2.87 5.35
N CYS A 125 -1.17 -2.34 6.12
CA CYS A 125 -1.65 -0.96 5.89
C CYS A 125 -0.54 0.08 6.12
N THR A 126 0.28 -0.08 7.16
CA THR A 126 1.41 0.84 7.38
C THR A 126 2.35 0.87 6.17
N THR A 127 2.71 -0.29 5.62
CA THR A 127 3.54 -0.43 4.42
C THR A 127 2.83 0.08 3.15
N VAL A 128 1.53 -0.18 2.99
CA VAL A 128 0.75 0.39 1.87
C VAL A 128 0.81 1.91 1.92
N SER A 129 0.60 2.50 3.10
CA SER A 129 0.65 3.95 3.26
C SER A 129 2.03 4.53 2.96
N HIS A 130 3.11 3.81 3.29
CA HIS A 130 4.48 4.20 2.94
C HIS A 130 4.67 4.33 1.43
N GLU A 131 4.34 3.28 0.68
CA GLU A 131 4.49 3.28 -0.78
C GLU A 131 3.57 4.27 -1.46
N LEU A 132 2.33 4.44 -0.95
CA LEU A 132 1.41 5.46 -1.45
C LEU A 132 1.97 6.86 -1.24
N LEU A 133 2.63 7.14 -0.11
CA LEU A 133 3.21 8.45 0.17
C LEU A 133 4.29 8.84 -0.85
N HIS A 134 5.14 7.90 -1.27
CA HIS A 134 6.13 8.15 -2.31
C HIS A 134 5.47 8.69 -3.58
N GLU A 135 4.43 8.02 -4.06
CA GLU A 135 3.74 8.43 -5.29
C GLU A 135 2.94 9.72 -5.09
N LEU A 136 2.19 9.84 -3.99
CA LEU A 136 1.34 11.01 -3.71
C LEU A 136 2.15 12.29 -3.56
N LEU A 137 3.33 12.22 -2.94
CA LEU A 137 4.23 13.36 -2.81
C LEU A 137 4.95 13.67 -4.13
N ARG A 138 5.34 12.64 -4.90
CA ARG A 138 5.91 12.80 -6.25
C ARG A 138 4.97 13.57 -7.16
N ILE A 139 3.72 13.14 -7.28
CA ILE A 139 2.72 13.81 -8.14
C ILE A 139 2.32 15.20 -7.61
N SER A 140 2.53 15.46 -6.32
CA SER A 140 2.36 16.78 -5.70
C SER A 140 3.59 17.67 -5.84
N LYS A 141 4.63 17.20 -6.57
CA LYS A 141 5.91 17.90 -6.79
C LYS A 141 6.61 18.31 -5.49
N HIS A 142 6.38 17.53 -4.42
CA HIS A 142 7.02 17.76 -3.14
C HIS A 142 8.52 17.51 -3.26
N LYS A 143 9.34 18.49 -2.88
CA LYS A 143 10.80 18.36 -2.96
C LYS A 143 11.28 17.40 -1.88
N LYS A 144 12.28 16.57 -2.20
CA LYS A 144 12.88 15.60 -1.26
C LYS A 144 11.90 14.56 -0.70
N PHE A 145 10.79 14.28 -1.40
CA PHE A 145 9.76 13.37 -0.92
C PHE A 145 10.29 12.00 -0.46
N ILE A 146 11.27 11.42 -1.17
CA ILE A 146 11.89 10.14 -0.78
C ILE A 146 12.50 10.23 0.63
N GLN A 147 13.26 11.30 0.90
CA GLN A 147 13.92 11.51 2.19
C GLN A 147 12.88 11.68 3.29
N ASP A 148 11.87 12.53 3.06
CA ASP A 148 10.87 12.86 4.08
C ASP A 148 9.99 11.64 4.42
N VAL A 149 9.62 10.82 3.42
CA VAL A 149 8.91 9.55 3.67
C VAL A 149 9.78 8.60 4.49
N HIS A 150 11.06 8.46 4.16
CA HIS A 150 11.96 7.56 4.89
C HIS A 150 12.25 8.04 6.32
N ASP A 151 12.35 9.35 6.55
CA ASP A 151 12.58 9.91 7.88
C ASP A 151 11.37 9.67 8.79
N ILE A 152 10.15 9.90 8.30
CA ILE A 152 8.92 9.62 9.04
C ILE A 152 8.77 8.11 9.29
N TRP A 153 9.05 7.28 8.29
CA TRP A 153 9.03 5.82 8.46
C TRP A 153 10.00 5.35 9.55
N THR A 154 11.21 5.92 9.56
CA THR A 154 12.21 5.63 10.59
C THR A 154 11.72 6.00 11.97
N LYS A 155 11.05 7.16 12.14
CA LYS A 155 10.45 7.54 13.42
C LYS A 155 9.40 6.55 13.90
N HIS A 156 8.56 6.04 12.99
CA HIS A 156 7.61 4.98 13.34
C HIS A 156 8.31 3.68 13.77
N LEU A 157 9.33 3.24 13.03
CA LEU A 157 10.06 2.01 13.36
C LEU A 157 10.78 2.06 14.71
N PHE A 158 11.20 3.25 15.15
CA PHE A 158 11.87 3.46 16.43
C PHE A 158 10.95 4.02 17.52
N GLU A 159 9.62 3.91 17.35
CA GLU A 159 8.61 4.33 18.34
C GLU A 159 8.71 5.80 18.75
N GLN A 160 9.26 6.65 17.87
CA GLN A 160 9.35 8.10 18.06
C GLN A 160 8.10 8.82 17.55
N LEU A 161 7.29 8.14 16.76
CA LEU A 161 6.05 8.65 16.18
C LEU A 161 5.05 7.48 16.04
N GLU A 162 3.84 7.66 16.54
CA GLU A 162 2.78 6.65 16.41
C GLU A 162 2.15 6.68 15.02
N PHE A 163 1.74 5.52 14.50
CA PHE A 163 0.92 5.46 13.29
C PHE A 163 -0.47 6.07 13.55
N GLU A 164 -1.05 6.71 12.54
CA GLU A 164 -2.43 7.18 12.62
C GLU A 164 -3.39 5.99 12.58
N GLN A 165 -4.34 5.98 13.50
CA GLN A 165 -5.27 4.88 13.75
C GLN A 165 -6.66 5.20 13.21
N TYR A 166 -7.26 4.27 12.46
CA TYR A 166 -8.57 4.44 11.85
C TYR A 166 -9.49 3.24 12.09
N GLY A 167 -10.77 3.53 12.37
CA GLY A 167 -11.83 2.55 12.57
C GLY A 167 -12.39 1.99 11.25
N GLU A 168 -13.35 1.07 11.36
CA GLU A 168 -14.05 0.50 10.19
C GLU A 168 -14.91 1.54 9.45
N ASP A 169 -15.30 2.62 10.11
CA ASP A 169 -15.99 3.79 9.55
C ASP A 169 -15.06 4.80 8.84
N PHE A 170 -13.77 4.45 8.74
CA PHE A 170 -12.71 5.27 8.15
C PHE A 170 -12.41 6.57 8.92
N GLN A 171 -12.90 6.72 10.16
CA GLN A 171 -12.58 7.85 11.02
C GLN A 171 -11.42 7.54 11.94
N LYS A 172 -10.74 8.58 12.44
CA LYS A 172 -9.72 8.42 13.47
C LYS A 172 -10.32 7.80 14.73
N THR A 173 -9.57 6.91 15.37
CA THR A 173 -10.03 6.19 16.56
C THR A 173 -8.91 6.00 17.57
N ASP A 174 -9.28 6.00 18.86
CA ASP A 174 -8.40 5.56 19.96
C ASP A 174 -8.70 4.09 20.38
N ASP A 175 -9.80 3.51 19.86
CA ASP A 175 -10.14 2.09 20.01
C ASP A 175 -9.30 1.19 19.07
N LYS A 176 -9.50 -0.14 19.13
CA LYS A 176 -8.82 -1.10 18.25
C LYS A 176 -8.95 -0.69 16.76
N PRO A 177 -7.84 -0.37 16.07
CA PRO A 177 -7.90 0.11 14.70
C PRO A 177 -8.22 -1.02 13.72
N MET A 178 -8.93 -0.65 12.65
CA MET A 178 -9.11 -1.49 11.46
C MET A 178 -8.04 -1.19 10.41
N PHE A 179 -7.57 0.06 10.34
CA PHE A 179 -6.54 0.51 9.40
C PHE A 179 -5.52 1.39 10.12
N LEU A 180 -4.27 1.36 9.63
CA LEU A 180 -3.17 2.17 10.13
C LEU A 180 -2.46 2.85 8.96
N THR A 181 -2.03 4.09 9.15
CA THR A 181 -1.24 4.81 8.15
C THR A 181 -0.05 5.51 8.79
N MET A 182 0.99 5.77 7.99
CA MET A 182 2.03 6.73 8.35
C MET A 182 1.41 8.08 8.73
N ASP A 183 1.99 8.71 9.73
CA ASP A 183 1.61 10.06 10.12
C ASP A 183 2.11 11.05 9.07
N THR A 184 1.22 11.94 8.63
CA THR A 184 1.52 12.90 7.56
C THR A 184 1.64 14.33 8.08
N SER A 185 1.68 14.55 9.40
CA SER A 185 1.63 15.88 10.00
C SER A 185 2.87 16.70 9.67
N GLU A 186 4.03 16.05 9.53
CA GLU A 186 5.31 16.68 9.24
C GLU A 186 5.50 17.02 7.74
N LEU A 187 4.66 16.49 6.85
CA LEU A 187 4.84 16.59 5.38
C LEU A 187 4.43 17.95 4.77
N ASN A 188 3.97 18.92 5.57
CA ASN A 188 3.58 20.28 5.12
C ASN A 188 2.67 20.30 3.86
N ILE A 189 1.79 19.31 3.73
CA ILE A 189 1.05 19.03 2.47
C ILE A 189 0.14 20.19 2.05
N LYS A 190 -0.46 20.92 3.02
CA LYS A 190 -1.41 22.01 2.76
C LYS A 190 -0.82 23.23 2.04
N ASN A 191 0.50 23.45 2.12
CA ASN A 191 1.14 24.60 1.46
C ASN A 191 1.43 24.37 -0.03
N ASN A 192 1.33 23.13 -0.51
CA ASN A 192 1.66 22.76 -1.89
C ASN A 192 0.44 22.56 -2.80
N LEU A 193 -0.78 22.55 -2.24
CA LEU A 193 -2.03 22.38 -2.98
C LEU A 193 -2.62 23.72 -3.50
N SER A 194 -2.04 24.85 -3.08
CA SER A 194 -2.48 26.22 -3.38
C SER A 194 -1.63 26.92 -4.45
N ASN A 195 -0.74 26.20 -5.16
CA ASN A 195 0.06 26.73 -6.28
C ASN A 195 -0.27 26.04 -7.60
#